data_AF-A0A7K9JRS2-F1
#
_entry.id   AF-A0A7K9JRS2-F1
#
_cell.length_a   1.000
_cell.length_b   1.000
_cell.length_c   1.000
_cell.angle_alpha   90.00
_cell.angle_beta   90.00
_cell.angle_gamma   90.00
#
_symmetry.space_group_name_H-M   'P 1'
#
loop_
_entity.id
_entity.type
_entity.pdbx_description
1 polymer ?
#
loop_
_entity_poly.entity_id
_entity_poly.type
_entity_poly.pdbx_seq_one_letter_code
_entity_poly.pdbx_strand_id
1 'polypeptide(L)'
;GYHADRWKNLLIPYSSPTKAYFDTSDQDPFCMYNYLLDITTWNKSIRRGFIKVKIIDYAGNTIESQMNSEASIFQQYKRVKILTGFYQDIEKIAKISLTFSTKTLIGPKHKLRILQMKLKSLNNPER
;
A
#
# COMPACT_ATOMS: atom_id res chain seq x y z
N GLY A 1 10.58 2.71 -19.64
CA GLY A 1 9.34 2.31 -20.35
C GLY A 1 9.09 3.23 -21.53
N TYR A 2 8.15 2.88 -22.41
CA TYR A 2 7.88 3.60 -23.67
C TYR A 2 7.62 5.12 -23.47
N HIS A 3 6.91 5.50 -22.41
CA HIS A 3 6.59 6.89 -22.08
C HIS A 3 7.55 7.57 -21.07
N ALA A 4 8.77 7.05 -20.92
CA ALA A 4 9.76 7.65 -20.00
C ALA A 4 10.25 9.04 -20.48
N ASP A 5 10.13 9.31 -21.77
CA ASP A 5 10.42 10.60 -22.40
C ASP A 5 9.62 11.76 -21.80
N ARG A 6 8.40 11.51 -21.30
CA ARG A 6 7.57 12.53 -20.62
C ARG A 6 8.23 13.14 -19.39
N TRP A 7 9.23 12.48 -18.80
CA TRP A 7 9.95 12.96 -17.63
C TRP A 7 11.17 13.81 -17.99
N LYS A 8 11.53 13.93 -19.27
CA LYS A 8 12.77 14.59 -19.72
C LYS A 8 12.96 15.98 -19.12
N ASN A 9 11.95 16.85 -19.20
CA ASN A 9 12.05 18.22 -18.70
C ASN A 9 12.18 18.31 -17.18
N LEU A 10 11.66 17.31 -16.44
CA LEU A 10 11.80 17.23 -14.99
C LEU A 10 13.19 16.73 -14.59
N LEU A 11 13.83 15.92 -15.43
CA LEU A 11 15.10 15.26 -15.12
C LEU A 11 16.35 16.05 -15.55
N ILE A 12 16.24 16.86 -16.61
CA ILE A 12 17.34 17.70 -17.14
C ILE A 12 18.03 18.59 -16.08
N PRO A 13 17.30 19.23 -15.13
CA PRO A 13 17.94 20.08 -14.13
C PRO A 13 18.87 19.34 -13.15
N TYR A 14 18.78 18.02 -13.06
CA TYR A 14 19.64 17.25 -12.17
C TYR A 14 20.97 16.93 -12.85
N SER A 15 22.06 17.44 -12.29
CA SER A 15 23.44 17.21 -12.77
C SER A 15 23.93 15.77 -12.56
N SER A 16 23.19 14.96 -11.80
CA SER A 16 23.50 13.56 -11.50
C SER A 16 22.49 12.60 -12.13
N PRO A 17 22.90 11.37 -12.50
CA PRO A 17 21.98 10.34 -12.98
C PRO A 17 20.82 10.09 -11.99
N THR A 18 19.59 10.16 -12.48
CA THR A 18 18.40 9.86 -11.67
C THR A 18 18.17 8.35 -11.60
N LYS A 19 17.96 7.83 -10.40
CA LYS A 19 17.55 6.43 -10.17
C LYS A 19 16.05 6.38 -9.89
N ALA A 20 15.36 5.42 -10.50
CA ALA A 20 13.95 5.15 -10.27
C ALA A 20 13.78 3.68 -9.85
N TYR A 21 12.88 3.44 -8.90
CA TYR A 21 12.58 2.13 -8.37
C TYR A 21 11.07 1.92 -8.42
N PHE A 22 10.66 0.72 -8.83
CA PHE A 22 9.27 0.31 -8.84
C PHE A 22 9.21 -1.22 -8.80
N ASP A 23 8.16 -1.73 -8.18
CA ASP A 23 7.82 -3.15 -8.22
C ASP A 23 6.97 -3.47 -9.44
N THR A 24 7.04 -4.72 -9.91
CA THR A 24 6.23 -5.24 -11.01
C THR A 24 5.45 -6.46 -10.55
N SER A 25 4.32 -6.76 -11.21
CA SER A 25 3.69 -8.07 -11.02
C SER A 25 4.54 -9.18 -11.64
N ASP A 26 4.26 -10.42 -11.27
CA ASP A 26 4.82 -11.65 -11.85
C ASP A 26 4.07 -12.13 -13.11
N GLN A 27 3.01 -11.42 -13.47
CA GLN A 27 2.09 -11.75 -14.57
C GLN A 27 2.13 -10.66 -15.63
N ASP A 28 2.20 -11.04 -16.91
CA ASP A 28 2.06 -10.12 -18.06
C ASP A 28 0.73 -9.32 -17.95
N PRO A 29 0.73 -7.98 -18.16
CA PRO A 29 1.80 -7.12 -18.67
C PRO A 29 2.73 -6.52 -17.58
N PHE A 30 2.98 -7.27 -16.51
CA PHE A 30 3.87 -6.94 -15.38
C PHE A 30 3.51 -5.66 -14.61
N CYS A 31 2.27 -5.18 -14.78
CA CYS A 31 1.78 -3.94 -14.19
C CYS A 31 1.47 -4.07 -12.70
N MET A 32 1.84 -3.04 -11.94
CA MET A 32 1.55 -2.95 -10.51
C MET A 32 1.04 -1.55 -10.15
N TYR A 33 -0.05 -1.52 -9.40
CA TYR A 33 -0.74 -0.30 -8.98
C TYR A 33 -0.46 -0.08 -7.50
N ASN A 34 0.32 0.96 -7.22
CA ASN A 34 0.85 1.23 -5.90
C ASN A 34 0.02 2.27 -5.16
N TYR A 35 -0.24 1.99 -3.90
CA TYR A 35 -0.93 2.86 -2.98
C TYR A 35 -0.09 3.08 -1.73
N LEU A 36 -0.20 4.27 -1.17
CA LEU A 36 0.33 4.61 0.14
C LEU A 36 -0.79 4.54 1.18
N LEU A 37 -0.65 3.61 2.13
CA LEU A 37 -1.55 3.46 3.26
C LEU A 37 -0.94 4.13 4.49
N ASP A 38 -1.56 5.22 4.94
CA ASP A 38 -1.25 5.88 6.20
C ASP A 38 -2.20 5.33 7.29
N ILE A 39 -1.66 4.78 8.38
CA ILE A 39 -2.43 4.27 9.52
C ILE A 39 -1.98 4.96 10.81
N THR A 40 -2.93 5.47 11.58
CA THR A 40 -2.73 5.89 12.97
C THR A 40 -3.49 4.94 13.88
N THR A 41 -2.84 4.39 14.91
CA THR A 41 -3.46 3.41 15.81
C THR A 41 -3.69 3.95 17.22
N TRP A 42 -4.63 3.37 17.97
CA TRP A 42 -4.91 3.72 19.37
C TRP A 42 -4.74 2.54 20.34
N ASN A 43 -3.96 1.53 19.94
CA ASN A 43 -3.59 0.42 20.83
C ASN A 43 -2.75 0.93 21.99
N LYS A 44 -3.03 0.49 23.23
CA LYS A 44 -2.18 0.79 24.40
C LYS A 44 -0.80 0.13 24.28
N SER A 45 -0.75 -1.11 23.81
CA SER A 45 0.50 -1.84 23.61
C SER A 45 0.97 -1.78 22.15
N ILE A 46 2.28 -1.84 21.98
CA ILE A 46 2.92 -1.92 20.66
C ILE A 46 2.45 -3.19 19.96
N ARG A 47 2.04 -3.07 18.69
CA ARG A 47 1.73 -4.20 17.82
C ARG A 47 2.75 -4.27 16.70
N ARG A 48 3.33 -5.45 16.49
CA ARG A 48 4.16 -5.72 15.32
C ARG A 48 3.44 -6.72 14.42
N GLY A 49 3.32 -6.42 13.14
CA GLY A 49 2.64 -7.32 12.21
C GLY A 49 2.51 -6.76 10.80
N PHE A 50 1.79 -7.50 9.98
CA PHE A 50 1.58 -7.24 8.57
C PHE A 50 0.15 -6.74 8.34
N ILE A 51 -0.01 -5.93 7.30
CA ILE A 51 -1.31 -5.47 6.81
C ILE A 51 -1.50 -6.01 5.40
N LYS A 52 -2.67 -6.60 5.15
CA LYS A 52 -3.17 -6.84 3.80
C LYS A 52 -4.35 -5.90 3.56
N VAL A 53 -4.37 -5.25 2.41
CA VAL A 53 -5.45 -4.35 2.01
C VAL A 53 -6.35 -5.07 1.03
N LYS A 54 -7.66 -4.93 1.21
CA LYS A 54 -8.67 -5.40 0.28
C LYS A 54 -9.51 -4.21 -0.16
N ILE A 55 -9.64 -4.03 -1.46
CA ILE A 55 -10.46 -3.00 -2.09
C ILE A 55 -11.65 -3.68 -2.75
N ILE A 56 -12.82 -3.08 -2.61
CA ILE A 56 -14.06 -3.52 -3.21
C ILE A 56 -14.68 -2.35 -3.97
N ASP A 57 -15.09 -2.58 -5.21
CA ASP A 57 -15.81 -1.59 -6.03
C ASP A 57 -17.33 -1.62 -5.78
N TYR A 58 -18.08 -0.76 -6.48
CA TYR A 58 -19.54 -0.69 -6.36
C TYR A 58 -20.27 -1.87 -6.99
N ALA A 59 -19.61 -2.66 -7.84
CA ALA A 59 -20.15 -3.89 -8.42
C ALA A 59 -19.85 -5.14 -7.57
N GLY A 60 -19.06 -4.99 -6.49
CA GLY A 60 -18.66 -6.08 -5.62
C GLY A 60 -17.36 -6.78 -6.05
N ASN A 61 -16.72 -6.33 -7.13
CA ASN A 61 -15.41 -6.86 -7.53
C ASN A 61 -14.38 -6.51 -6.46
N THR A 62 -13.44 -7.42 -6.27
CA THR A 62 -12.50 -7.39 -5.17
C THR A 62 -11.08 -7.53 -5.69
N ILE A 63 -10.18 -6.69 -5.19
CA ILE A 63 -8.74 -6.89 -5.33
C ILE A 63 -8.08 -6.87 -3.96
N GLU A 64 -6.99 -7.61 -3.83
CA GLU A 64 -6.21 -7.65 -2.60
C GLU A 64 -4.77 -7.28 -2.89
N SER A 65 -4.16 -6.59 -1.93
CA SER A 65 -2.78 -6.18 -2.04
C SER A 65 -1.85 -7.37 -1.87
N GLN A 66 -0.66 -7.24 -2.45
CA GLN A 66 0.48 -7.99 -1.95
C GLN A 66 0.72 -7.64 -0.49
N MET A 67 1.19 -8.64 0.27
CA MET A 67 1.57 -8.45 1.66
C MET A 67 3.03 -8.04 1.73
N ASN A 68 3.33 -7.03 2.53
CA ASN A 68 4.71 -6.55 2.68
C ASN A 68 5.63 -7.68 3.18
N SER A 69 6.87 -7.66 2.69
CA SER A 69 7.95 -8.54 3.13
C SER A 69 8.28 -8.32 4.61
N GLU A 70 8.23 -7.06 5.05
CA GLU A 70 8.56 -6.67 6.42
C GLU A 70 7.34 -6.32 7.28
N ALA A 71 7.41 -6.71 8.56
CA ALA A 71 6.38 -6.38 9.53
C ALA A 71 6.52 -4.92 10.02
N SER A 72 5.41 -4.19 10.04
CA SER A 72 5.35 -2.84 10.57
C SER A 72 5.16 -2.85 12.09
N ILE A 73 5.64 -1.79 12.75
CA ILE A 73 5.46 -1.54 14.18
C ILE A 73 4.42 -0.43 14.35
N PHE A 74 3.34 -0.75 15.04
CA PHE A 74 2.24 0.16 15.34
C PHE A 74 2.29 0.56 16.81
N GLN A 75 2.55 1.84 17.05
CA GLN A 75 2.53 2.46 18.38
C GLN A 75 1.33 3.40 18.49
N GLN A 76 0.87 3.65 19.72
CA GLN A 76 -0.26 4.53 19.97
C GLN A 76 0.01 5.93 19.39
N TYR A 77 -0.97 6.45 18.65
CA TYR A 77 -0.99 7.79 18.03
C TYR A 77 0.16 8.10 17.06
N LYS A 78 0.99 7.11 16.73
CA LYS A 78 2.01 7.26 15.68
C LYS A 78 1.43 6.86 14.34
N ARG A 79 1.68 7.71 13.34
CA ARG A 79 1.37 7.43 11.94
C ARG A 79 2.43 6.50 11.36
N VAL A 80 1.99 5.42 10.76
CA VAL A 80 2.82 4.47 9.99
C VAL A 80 2.42 4.58 8.53
N LYS A 81 3.41 4.60 7.64
CA LYS A 81 3.21 4.61 6.19
C LYS A 81 3.58 3.25 5.61
N ILE A 82 2.70 2.69 4.81
CA ILE A 82 2.84 1.36 4.22
C ILE A 82 2.64 1.49 2.72
N LEU A 83 3.68 1.18 1.95
CA LEU A 83 3.54 0.98 0.50
C LEU A 83 2.85 -0.37 0.27
N THR A 84 1.83 -0.37 -0.56
CA THR A 84 1.05 -1.57 -0.86
C THR A 84 0.71 -1.60 -2.35
N GLY A 85 0.92 -2.74 -3.00
CA GLY A 85 0.70 -2.87 -4.44
C GLY A 85 -0.39 -3.88 -4.78
N PHE A 86 -1.10 -3.60 -5.87
CA PHE A 86 -2.16 -4.43 -6.43
C PHE A 86 -1.85 -4.77 -7.89
N TYR A 87 -2.29 -5.94 -8.34
CA TYR A 87 -2.11 -6.37 -9.74
C TYR A 87 -3.15 -5.79 -10.70
N GLN A 88 -4.22 -5.21 -10.17
CA GLN A 88 -5.30 -4.60 -10.93
C GLN A 88 -5.62 -3.24 -10.32
N ASP A 89 -6.00 -2.27 -11.16
CA ASP A 89 -6.54 -1.00 -10.67
C ASP A 89 -8.06 -1.11 -10.53
N ILE A 90 -8.59 -0.59 -9.43
CA ILE A 90 -10.02 -0.34 -9.26
C ILE A 90 -10.19 1.17 -9.23
N GLU A 91 -10.90 1.71 -10.21
CA GLU A 91 -11.09 3.15 -10.33
C GLU A 91 -11.92 3.72 -9.18
N LYS A 92 -13.10 3.16 -8.96
CA LYS A 92 -14.07 3.65 -7.98
C LYS A 92 -14.12 2.73 -6.77
N ILE A 93 -13.45 3.14 -5.70
CA ILE A 93 -13.41 2.40 -4.44
C ILE A 93 -14.70 2.63 -3.67
N ALA A 94 -15.46 1.57 -3.43
CA ALA A 94 -16.64 1.61 -2.56
C ALA A 94 -16.27 1.27 -1.11
N LYS A 95 -15.38 0.29 -0.90
CA LYS A 95 -14.99 -0.16 0.45
C LYS A 95 -13.53 -0.57 0.50
N ILE A 96 -12.90 -0.27 1.63
CA ILE A 96 -11.55 -0.70 1.98
C ILE A 96 -11.65 -1.57 3.24
N SER A 97 -11.01 -2.73 3.21
CA SER A 97 -10.88 -3.62 4.38
C SER A 97 -9.40 -3.90 4.65
N LEU A 98 -9.04 -3.95 5.93
CA LEU A 98 -7.68 -4.21 6.38
C LEU A 98 -7.64 -5.50 7.19
N THR A 99 -6.72 -6.39 6.82
CA THR A 99 -6.41 -7.60 7.59
C THR A 99 -5.08 -7.40 8.29
N PHE A 100 -5.09 -7.41 9.63
CA PHE A 100 -3.88 -7.42 10.44
C PHE A 100 -3.49 -8.86 10.80
N SER A 101 -2.21 -9.20 10.63
CA SER A 101 -1.69 -10.54 10.95
C SER A 101 -0.32 -10.45 11.61
N THR A 102 -0.04 -11.33 12.56
CA THR A 102 1.31 -11.54 13.13
C THR A 102 2.04 -12.70 12.46
N LYS A 103 1.43 -13.34 11.45
CA LYS A 103 1.87 -14.60 10.80
C LYS A 103 2.12 -15.77 11.78
N THR A 104 1.61 -15.67 13.00
CA THR A 104 1.71 -16.71 14.03
C THR A 104 0.44 -17.56 14.00
N LEU A 105 0.57 -18.86 13.74
CA LEU A 105 -0.55 -19.80 13.70
C LEU A 105 -1.02 -20.19 15.11
N ILE A 106 -0.09 -20.22 16.06
CA ILE A 106 -0.32 -20.64 17.45
C ILE A 106 -0.04 -19.43 18.35
N GLY A 107 -1.01 -19.10 19.21
CA GLY A 107 -0.88 -18.00 20.16
C GLY A 107 -2.11 -17.11 20.28
N PRO A 108 -2.06 -16.08 21.15
CA PRO A 108 -3.18 -15.18 21.36
C PRO A 108 -3.44 -14.33 20.11
N LYS A 109 -4.71 -14.23 19.71
CA LYS A 109 -5.11 -13.33 18.62
C LYS A 109 -4.94 -11.89 19.06
N HIS A 110 -4.10 -11.13 18.36
CA HIS A 110 -3.89 -9.71 18.62
C HIS A 110 -4.76 -8.85 17.70
N LYS A 111 -5.56 -7.97 18.31
CA LYS A 111 -6.36 -6.97 17.58
C LYS A 111 -5.55 -5.69 17.38
N LEU A 112 -5.57 -5.16 16.16
CA LEU A 112 -5.10 -3.81 15.85
C LEU A 112 -6.27 -2.83 15.89
N ARG A 113 -6.18 -1.83 16.76
CA ARG A 113 -7.16 -0.75 16.90
C ARG A 113 -6.72 0.47 16.11
N ILE A 114 -7.42 0.77 15.02
CA ILE A 114 -7.13 1.89 14.11
C ILE A 114 -7.96 3.10 14.53
N LEU A 115 -7.32 4.26 14.58
CA LEU A 115 -7.96 5.56 14.84
C LEU A 115 -8.28 6.26 13.52
N GLN A 116 -7.32 6.26 12.60
CA GLN A 116 -7.45 6.87 11.29
C GLN A 116 -6.70 6.03 10.26
N MET A 117 -7.26 5.94 9.05
CA MET A 117 -6.54 5.43 7.89
C MET A 117 -6.77 6.33 6.68
N LYS A 118 -5.78 6.38 5.78
CA LYS A 118 -5.90 6.99 4.46
C LYS A 118 -5.18 6.13 3.44
N LEU A 119 -5.85 5.80 2.34
CA LEU A 119 -5.26 5.08 1.21
C LEU A 119 -5.14 6.07 0.05
N LYS A 120 -3.93 6.30 -0.46
CA LYS A 120 -3.66 7.23 -1.56
C LYS A 120 -3.09 6.49 -2.76
N SER A 121 -3.69 6.62 -3.94
CA SER A 121 -3.12 6.09 -5.18
C SER A 121 -1.86 6.88 -5.55
N LEU A 122 -0.78 6.18 -5.89
CA LEU A 122 0.44 6.79 -6.41
C LEU A 122 0.40 6.91 -7.94
N ASN A 123 -0.27 5.97 -8.60
CA ASN A 123 -0.44 5.98 -10.06
C ASN A 123 -1.48 7.04 -10.50
N ASN A 124 -2.50 7.29 -9.68
CA ASN A 124 -3.57 8.25 -9.96
C ASN A 124 -3.80 9.20 -8.76
N PRO A 125 -2.93 10.21 -8.54
CA PRO A 125 -2.93 11.01 -7.30
C PRO A 125 -4.16 11.92 -7.08
N GLU A 126 -4.89 12.23 -8.14
CA GLU A 126 -6.09 13.09 -8.14
C GLU A 126 -7.38 12.35 -7.71
N ARG A 127 -7.28 11.05 -7.42
CA ARG A 127 -8.40 10.20 -6.98
C ARG A 127 -8.75 10.41 -5.50
#